data_AF-A0A3D0HNE9-F1
#
_entry.id   AF-A0A3D0HNE9-F1
#
_cell.length_a   1.000
_cell.length_b   1.000
_cell.length_c   1.000
_cell.angle_alpha   90.00
_cell.angle_beta   90.00
_cell.angle_gamma   90.00
#
_symmetry.space_group_name_H-M   'P 1'
#
loop_
_entity.id
_entity.type
_entity.pdbx_description
1 polymer ?
#
loop_
_entity_poly.entity_id
_entity_poly.type
_entity_poly.pdbx_seq_one_letter_code
_entity_poly.pdbx_strand_id
1 'polypeptide(L)'
;MLRNGIGYGGEGCIVRKCEKRLCLATYNIWNSDEGMPFRAECIAKEIQKINSDILCLQEVKDKTMAYELADKLEMSCYFISYGNDEGGICLLSA
;
A
#
# COMPACT_ATOMS: atom_id res chain seq x y z
N MET A 1 -3.65 -28.56 20.34
CA MET A 1 -4.80 -28.60 19.40
C MET A 1 -5.74 -27.45 19.71
N LEU A 2 -5.67 -26.34 18.96
CA LEU A 2 -6.68 -25.29 19.06
C LEU A 2 -7.88 -25.72 18.19
N ARG A 3 -9.06 -25.85 18.82
CA ARG A 3 -10.30 -26.15 18.13
C ARG A 3 -10.71 -24.92 17.32
N ASN A 4 -10.99 -25.11 16.03
CA ASN A 4 -11.66 -24.14 15.16
C ASN A 4 -13.04 -23.82 15.76
N GLY A 5 -13.10 -22.79 16.61
CA GLY A 5 -14.32 -22.39 17.31
C GLY A 5 -15.11 -21.39 16.47
N ILE A 6 -16.23 -21.85 15.90
CA ILE A 6 -17.32 -20.96 15.46
C ILE A 6 -17.97 -20.44 16.74
N GLY A 7 -17.74 -19.16 17.06
CA GLY A 7 -18.45 -18.48 18.14
C GLY A 7 -19.76 -17.92 17.61
N TYR A 8 -20.88 -18.31 18.20
CA TYR A 8 -22.17 -17.67 17.97
C TYR A 8 -22.27 -16.46 18.90
N GLY A 9 -22.09 -15.25 18.35
CA GLY A 9 -22.63 -14.04 18.97
C GLY A 9 -24.15 -14.08 18.83
N GLY A 10 -24.88 -13.53 19.81
CA GLY A 10 -26.34 -13.54 19.83
C GLY A 10 -27.01 -13.24 18.47
N GLU A 11 -28.15 -13.89 18.24
CA GLU A 11 -29.03 -13.81 17.06
C GLU A 11 -28.31 -13.60 15.71
N GLY A 12 -27.74 -14.69 15.19
CA GLY A 12 -27.47 -14.83 13.76
C GLY A 12 -26.12 -14.31 13.25
N CYS A 13 -25.24 -13.76 14.11
CA CYS A 13 -23.92 -13.30 13.67
C CYS A 13 -22.86 -14.41 13.79
N ILE A 14 -22.38 -14.93 12.65
CA ILE A 14 -21.20 -15.79 12.59
C ILE A 14 -19.96 -14.90 12.67
N VAL A 15 -19.32 -14.82 13.83
CA VAL A 15 -18.01 -14.17 13.97
C VAL A 15 -16.93 -15.19 13.65
N ARG A 16 -16.37 -15.14 12.43
CA ARG A 16 -15.17 -15.92 12.09
C ARG A 16 -13.93 -15.10 12.46
N LYS A 17 -13.06 -15.66 13.28
CA LYS A 17 -11.72 -15.10 13.49
C LYS A 17 -10.95 -15.18 12.18
N CYS A 18 -10.70 -14.03 11.54
CA CYS A 18 -9.75 -13.96 10.44
C CYS A 18 -8.35 -14.13 11.02
N GLU A 19 -7.66 -15.22 10.68
CA GLU A 19 -6.31 -15.49 11.20
C GLU A 19 -5.24 -14.63 10.51
N LYS A 20 -5.55 -14.08 9.32
CA LYS A 20 -4.69 -13.13 8.62
C LYS A 20 -4.84 -11.74 9.23
N ARG A 21 -3.72 -11.19 9.69
CA ARG A 21 -3.62 -9.77 10.07
C ARG A 21 -3.51 -8.95 8.79
N LEU A 22 -4.35 -7.93 8.67
CA LEU A 22 -4.20 -6.91 7.63
C LEU A 22 -3.05 -5.98 8.02
N CYS A 23 -2.06 -5.84 7.14
CA CYS A 23 -0.97 -4.88 7.25
C CYS A 23 -1.25 -3.70 6.31
N LEU A 24 -1.47 -2.53 6.90
CA LEU A 24 -1.63 -1.27 6.17
C LEU A 24 -0.43 -0.37 6.47
N ALA A 25 0.20 0.12 5.41
CA ALA A 25 1.35 1.01 5.49
C ALA A 25 1.10 2.31 4.74
N THR A 26 1.78 3.37 5.16
CA THR A 26 1.77 4.65 4.45
C THR A 26 3.14 5.28 4.44
N TYR A 27 3.48 5.93 3.33
CA TYR A 27 4.77 6.60 3.17
C TYR A 27 4.66 7.78 2.21
N ASN A 28 5.02 8.97 2.69
CA ASN A 28 5.25 10.10 1.82
C ASN A 28 6.64 9.97 1.20
N ILE A 29 6.71 9.76 -0.13
CA ILE A 29 7.97 9.46 -0.81
C ILE A 29 8.79 10.70 -1.14
N TRP A 30 8.21 11.90 -0.94
CA TRP A 30 8.81 13.21 -1.19
C TRP A 30 9.44 13.30 -2.58
N ASN A 31 8.60 13.48 -3.60
CA ASN A 31 9.02 13.60 -4.99
C ASN A 31 9.61 14.99 -5.27
N SER A 32 10.90 15.13 -4.95
CA SER A 32 11.69 16.35 -5.11
C SER A 32 12.87 16.10 -6.05
N ASP A 33 13.18 17.07 -6.90
CA ASP A 33 14.33 17.02 -7.82
C ASP A 33 15.68 16.96 -7.05
N GLU A 34 15.69 17.40 -5.79
CA GLU A 34 16.85 17.32 -4.90
C GLU A 34 17.23 15.87 -4.54
N GLY A 35 16.30 14.92 -4.67
CA GLY A 35 16.52 13.52 -4.28
C GLY A 35 16.29 12.51 -5.41
N MET A 36 15.54 12.87 -6.45
CA MET A 36 15.28 12.03 -7.61
C MET A 36 16.34 12.26 -8.71
N PRO A 37 16.74 11.22 -9.48
CA PRO A 37 16.23 9.86 -9.46
C PRO A 37 16.92 8.93 -8.44
N PHE A 38 18.00 9.36 -7.77
CA PHE A 38 18.84 8.48 -6.94
C PHE A 38 18.08 7.77 -5.80
N ARG A 39 17.05 8.42 -5.21
CA ARG A 39 16.23 7.82 -4.14
C ARG A 39 15.24 6.76 -4.62
N ALA A 40 14.90 6.70 -5.92
CA ALA A 40 13.82 5.85 -6.42
C ALA A 40 14.04 4.36 -6.08
N GLU A 41 15.27 3.86 -6.25
CA GLU A 41 15.59 2.47 -5.87
C GLU A 41 15.57 2.23 -4.35
N CYS A 42 16.03 3.22 -3.57
CA CYS A 42 16.02 3.12 -2.11
C CYS A 42 14.58 3.04 -1.58
N ILE A 43 13.69 3.86 -2.12
CA ILE A 43 12.26 3.88 -1.77
C ILE A 43 11.62 2.53 -2.13
N ALA A 44 11.87 2.00 -3.33
CA ALA A 44 11.35 0.69 -3.71
C ALA A 44 11.84 -0.43 -2.78
N LYS A 45 13.14 -0.45 -2.44
CA LYS A 45 13.73 -1.43 -1.51
C LYS A 45 13.19 -1.29 -0.09
N GLU A 46 12.85 -0.08 0.35
CA GLU A 46 12.25 0.17 1.66
C GLU A 46 10.81 -0.37 1.71
N ILE A 47 10.00 -0.03 0.70
CA ILE A 47 8.61 -0.47 0.58
C ILE A 47 8.52 -2.01 0.49
N GLN A 48 9.36 -2.66 -0.32
CA GLN A 48 9.37 -4.12 -0.46
C GLN A 48 9.57 -4.85 0.88
N LYS A 49 10.35 -4.28 1.81
CA LYS A 49 10.61 -4.90 3.12
C LYS A 49 9.41 -4.85 4.06
N ILE A 50 8.47 -3.94 3.84
CA ILE A 50 7.28 -3.79 4.70
C ILE A 50 6.30 -4.96 4.49
N ASN A 51 6.23 -5.49 3.26
CA ASN A 51 5.32 -6.58 2.89
C ASN A 51 3.87 -6.33 3.36
N SER A 52 3.37 -5.12 3.07
CA SER A 52 2.01 -4.69 3.42
C SER A 52 0.97 -5.20 2.42
N ASP A 53 -0.22 -5.54 2.91
CA ASP A 53 -1.36 -5.89 2.04
C ASP A 53 -1.91 -4.65 1.32
N ILE A 54 -1.86 -3.49 1.98
CA ILE A 54 -2.28 -2.19 1.42
C ILE A 54 -1.19 -1.15 1.72
N LEU A 55 -0.75 -0.42 0.69
CA LEU A 55 0.22 0.66 0.81
C LEU A 55 -0.35 1.97 0.25
N CYS A 56 -0.30 3.03 1.05
CA CYS A 56 -0.72 4.37 0.66
C CYS A 56 0.50 5.30 0.53
N LEU A 57 0.86 5.68 -0.70
CA LEU A 57 1.96 6.60 -0.98
C LEU A 57 1.45 8.02 -1.24
N GLN A 58 2.10 9.03 -0.64
CA GLN A 58 1.86 10.45 -0.93
C GLN A 58 3.02 11.08 -1.68
N GLU A 59 2.76 12.21 -2.34
CA GLU A 59 3.72 12.93 -3.17
C GLU A 59 4.32 12.05 -4.27
N VAL A 60 3.47 11.24 -4.91
CA VAL A 60 3.85 10.48 -6.09
C VAL A 60 3.76 11.40 -7.31
N LYS A 61 4.85 11.53 -8.08
CA LYS A 61 5.00 12.51 -9.16
C LYS A 61 3.82 12.54 -10.12
N ASP A 62 3.48 11.37 -10.65
CA ASP A 62 2.50 11.22 -11.70
C ASP A 62 2.02 9.76 -11.77
N LYS A 63 1.05 9.54 -12.66
CA LYS A 63 0.49 8.22 -12.91
C LYS A 63 1.58 7.24 -13.38
N THR A 64 2.51 7.65 -14.23
CA THR A 64 3.55 6.76 -14.77
C THR A 64 4.40 6.18 -13.65
N MET A 65 4.92 7.03 -12.74
CA MET A 65 5.69 6.59 -11.58
C MET A 65 4.90 5.64 -10.69
N ALA A 66 3.60 5.90 -10.48
CA ALA A 66 2.74 5.04 -9.67
C ALA A 66 2.64 3.61 -10.24
N TYR A 67 2.41 3.48 -11.55
CA TYR A 67 2.32 2.16 -12.19
C TYR A 67 3.69 1.46 -12.30
N GLU A 68 4.79 2.19 -12.48
CA GLU A 68 6.14 1.60 -12.44
C GLU A 68 6.48 1.03 -11.05
N LEU A 69 6.08 1.73 -9.97
CA LEU A 69 6.23 1.22 -8.61
C LEU A 69 5.36 -0.02 -8.39
N ALA A 70 4.11 0.01 -8.86
CA ALA A 70 3.17 -1.10 -8.76
C ALA A 70 3.71 -2.38 -9.44
N ASP A 71 4.23 -2.25 -10.67
CA ASP A 71 4.85 -3.36 -11.41
C ASP A 71 6.07 -3.93 -10.66
N LYS A 72 6.92 -3.07 -10.09
CA LYS A 72 8.09 -3.50 -9.29
C LYS A 72 7.72 -4.19 -7.97
N LEU A 73 6.55 -3.88 -7.44
CA LEU A 73 6.05 -4.41 -6.17
C LEU A 73 5.09 -5.59 -6.36
N GLU A 74 4.73 -5.90 -7.61
CA GLU A 74 3.72 -6.90 -7.97
C GLU A 74 2.36 -6.64 -7.30
N MET A 75 1.97 -5.37 -7.19
CA MET A 75 0.73 -4.92 -6.56
C MET A 75 -0.23 -4.27 -7.57
N SER A 76 -1.53 -4.39 -7.34
CA SER A 76 -2.53 -3.58 -8.08
C SER A 76 -2.43 -2.11 -7.68
N CYS A 77 -2.72 -1.19 -8.60
CA CYS A 77 -2.52 0.25 -8.38
C CYS A 77 -3.76 1.08 -8.72
N TYR A 78 -4.05 2.05 -7.85
CA TYR A 78 -4.96 3.16 -8.10
C TYR A 78 -4.27 4.48 -7.78
N PHE A 79 -4.28 5.43 -8.72
CA PHE A 79 -3.62 6.73 -8.58
C PHE A 79 -4.63 7.87 -8.68
N ILE A 80 -4.51 8.84 -7.77
CA ILE A 80 -5.32 10.06 -7.71
C ILE A 80 -4.38 11.26 -7.78
N SER A 81 -4.50 12.07 -8.83
CA SER A 81 -3.75 13.34 -8.93
C SER A 81 -4.38 14.40 -8.03
N TYR A 82 -3.56 15.29 -7.48
CA TYR A 82 -4.01 16.50 -6.77
C TYR A 82 -4.64 17.55 -7.71
N GLY A 83 -4.50 17.39 -9.04
CA GLY A 83 -4.98 18.35 -10.02
C GLY A 83 -4.08 19.58 -10.19
N ASN A 84 -2.87 19.53 -9.62
CA ASN A 84 -1.79 20.49 -9.79
C ASN A 84 -0.48 19.75 -10.14
N ASP A 85 0.62 20.49 -10.28
CA ASP A 85 1.93 19.94 -10.63
C ASP A 85 2.66 19.31 -9.42
N GLU A 86 2.00 19.17 -8.26
CA GLU A 86 2.59 18.63 -7.02
C GLU A 86 2.37 17.11 -6.88
N GLY A 87 1.84 16.47 -7.92
CA GLY A 87 1.69 15.01 -8.01
C GLY A 87 0.36 14.47 -7.48
N GLY A 88 0.42 13.43 -6.64
CA GLY A 88 -0.78 12.75 -6.18
C GLY A 88 -0.56 11.65 -5.13
N ILE A 89 -1.66 10.93 -4.86
CA ILE A 89 -1.72 9.78 -3.96
C ILE A 89 -1.77 8.49 -4.78
N CYS A 90 -0.97 7.51 -4.40
CA CYS A 90 -1.03 6.15 -4.94
C CYS A 90 -1.49 5.17 -3.86
N LEU A 91 -2.47 4.35 -4.20
CA LEU A 91 -2.96 3.23 -3.40
C LEU A 91 -2.55 1.94 -4.09
N LEU A 92 -1.77 1.11 -3.38
CA LEU A 92 -1.37 -0.21 -3.85
C LEU A 92 -2.00 -1.31 -2.99
N SER A 93 -2.37 -2.42 -3.63
CA SER A 93 -2.88 -3.62 -2.94
C SER A 93 -2.26 -4.90 -3.50
N ALA A 94 -1.80 -5.78 -2.60
CA ALA A 94 -1.25 -7.10 -2.93
C ALA A 94 -2.36 -8.14 -3.23
#